data_AF-A0A662T547-F1
#
_entry.id   AF-A0A662T547-F1
#
_cell.length_a   1.000
_cell.length_b   1.000
_cell.length_c   1.000
_cell.angle_alpha   90.00
_cell.angle_beta   90.00
_cell.angle_gamma   90.00
#
_symmetry.space_group_name_H-M   'P 1'
#
loop_
_entity.id
_entity.type
_entity.pdbx_description
1 polymer ?
#
loop_
_entity_poly.entity_id
_entity_poly.type
_entity_poly.pdbx_seq_one_letter_code
_entity_poly.pdbx_strand_id
1 'polypeptide(L)'
;MFKIRNFKLGFAEVFLAFLIAFVFLSTLFYFLTGMGNPPQVKLATSVKGRSIVLNVLEGELEPGEWEYLVFNVMTNPPVKWNLGTARLRPGENVLIAVNLSPGTYKVQIRHKLTGRIMLDERVTIR
;
A
#
# COMPACT_ATOMS: atom_id res chain seq x y z
N MET A 1 -39.75 28.48 -31.62
CA MET A 1 -38.72 28.01 -32.57
C MET A 1 -37.35 28.33 -31.99
N PHE A 2 -36.71 27.37 -31.32
CA PHE A 2 -35.39 27.58 -30.72
C PHE A 2 -34.32 27.51 -31.82
N LYS A 3 -33.74 28.66 -32.17
CA LYS A 3 -32.69 28.78 -33.16
C LYS A 3 -31.37 28.35 -32.50
N ILE A 4 -30.96 27.10 -32.69
CA ILE A 4 -29.65 26.61 -32.25
C ILE A 4 -28.60 27.35 -33.07
N ARG A 5 -27.93 28.31 -32.43
CA ARG A 5 -26.83 29.07 -33.03
C ARG A 5 -25.64 28.14 -33.13
N ASN A 6 -25.25 27.78 -34.35
CA ASN A 6 -24.01 27.04 -34.63
C ASN A 6 -22.80 27.89 -34.17
N PHE A 7 -22.36 27.69 -32.94
CA PHE A 7 -21.09 28.21 -32.46
C PHE A 7 -19.98 27.47 -33.21
N LYS A 8 -19.33 28.15 -34.16
CA LYS A 8 -18.05 27.68 -34.70
C LYS A 8 -17.01 27.96 -33.62
N LEU A 9 -16.69 26.93 -32.84
CA LEU A 9 -15.57 26.98 -31.91
C LEU A 9 -14.29 27.13 -32.73
N GLY A 10 -13.46 28.11 -32.40
CA GLY A 10 -12.12 28.22 -32.97
C GLY A 10 -11.21 27.14 -32.41
N PHE A 11 -10.03 27.00 -33.01
CA PHE A 11 -9.04 26.01 -32.58
C PHE A 11 -8.66 26.17 -31.10
N ALA A 12 -8.53 27.42 -30.62
CA ALA A 12 -8.19 27.72 -29.23
C ALA A 12 -9.27 27.24 -28.25
N GLU A 13 -10.55 27.44 -28.58
CA GLU A 13 -11.68 27.00 -27.75
C GLU A 13 -11.81 25.48 -27.72
N VAL A 14 -11.58 24.80 -28.85
CA VAL A 14 -11.55 23.33 -28.91
C VAL A 14 -10.37 22.78 -28.09
N PHE A 15 -9.19 23.39 -28.21
CA PHE A 15 -8.01 22.99 -27.45
C PHE A 15 -8.20 23.19 -25.93
N LEU A 16 -8.77 24.33 -25.53
CA LEU A 16 -9.09 24.61 -24.13
C LEU A 16 -10.12 23.61 -23.58
N ALA A 17 -11.19 23.33 -24.33
CA ALA A 17 -12.19 22.34 -23.94
C ALA A 17 -11.58 20.94 -23.79
N PHE A 18 -10.67 20.56 -24.68
CA PHE A 18 -9.92 19.31 -24.57
C PHE A 18 -9.04 19.25 -23.33
N LEU A 19 -8.28 20.31 -23.03
CA LEU A 19 -7.44 20.35 -21.82
C LEU A 19 -8.27 20.23 -20.54
N ILE A 20 -9.40 20.94 -20.48
CA ILE A 20 -10.32 20.86 -19.33
C ILE A 20 -10.83 19.43 -19.20
N ALA A 21 -11.33 18.83 -20.29
CA ALA A 21 -11.81 17.46 -20.29
C ALA A 21 -10.72 16.46 -19.84
N PHE A 22 -9.49 16.62 -20.34
CA PHE A 22 -8.35 15.77 -19.98
C PHE A 22 -8.03 15.83 -18.48
N VAL A 23 -8.02 17.03 -17.89
CA VAL A 23 -7.79 17.20 -16.44
C VAL A 23 -8.92 16.56 -15.65
N PHE A 24 -10.18 16.81 -16.00
CA PHE A 24 -11.33 16.21 -15.33
C PHE A 24 -11.31 14.67 -15.42
N LEU A 25 -11.03 14.10 -16.59
CA LEU A 25 -10.92 12.66 -16.77
C LEU A 25 -9.78 12.08 -15.93
N SER A 26 -8.62 12.73 -15.91
CA SER A 26 -7.46 12.27 -15.14
C SER A 26 -7.75 12.27 -13.63
N THR A 27 -8.38 13.33 -13.12
CA THR A 27 -8.83 13.40 -11.72
C THR A 27 -9.89 12.34 -11.41
N LEU A 28 -10.85 12.13 -12.30
CA LEU A 28 -11.87 11.09 -12.14
C LEU A 28 -11.24 9.69 -12.10
N PHE A 29 -10.30 9.39 -13.01
CA PHE A 29 -9.57 8.12 -13.00
C PHE A 29 -8.77 7.92 -11.71
N TYR A 30 -8.12 8.96 -11.19
CA TYR A 30 -7.43 8.92 -9.90
C TYR A 30 -8.37 8.50 -8.76
N PHE A 31 -9.57 9.10 -8.69
CA PHE A 31 -10.57 8.74 -7.67
C PHE A 31 -11.17 7.36 -7.89
N LEU A 32 -11.52 6.99 -9.13
CA LEU A 32 -12.13 5.69 -9.45
C LEU A 32 -11.17 4.52 -9.22
N THR A 33 -9.89 4.69 -9.50
CA THR A 33 -8.87 3.65 -9.26
C THR A 33 -8.47 3.54 -7.79
N GLY A 34 -8.90 4.48 -6.94
CA GLY A 34 -8.49 4.53 -5.55
C GLY A 34 -6.99 4.73 -5.36
N MET A 35 -6.27 5.24 -6.38
CA MET A 35 -4.85 5.57 -6.28
C MET A 35 -4.61 6.52 -5.10
N GLY A 36 -4.12 5.98 -3.98
CA GLY A 36 -3.84 6.76 -2.76
C GLY A 36 -4.51 6.23 -1.49
N ASN A 37 -5.56 5.42 -1.63
CA ASN A 37 -6.15 4.70 -0.50
C ASN A 37 -5.54 3.29 -0.43
N PRO A 38 -4.81 2.95 0.64
CA PRO A 38 -4.33 1.59 0.82
C PRO A 38 -5.56 0.68 1.09
N PRO A 39 -5.52 -0.60 0.70
CA PRO A 39 -6.53 -1.54 1.11
C PRO A 39 -6.61 -1.58 2.64
N GLN A 40 -7.83 -1.65 3.18
CA GLN A 40 -8.03 -1.76 4.62
C GLN A 40 -7.63 -3.16 5.07
N VAL A 41 -6.40 -3.29 5.57
CA VAL A 41 -5.88 -4.53 6.12
C VAL A 41 -5.48 -4.30 7.57
N LYS A 42 -6.00 -5.13 8.47
CA LYS A 42 -5.58 -5.15 9.87
C LYS A 42 -4.63 -6.31 10.07
N LEU A 43 -3.45 -5.97 10.55
CA LEU A 43 -2.34 -6.88 10.76
C LEU A 43 -1.94 -6.86 12.23
N ALA A 44 -1.40 -7.97 12.72
CA ALA A 44 -0.77 -8.05 14.03
C ALA A 44 0.44 -8.97 13.94
N THR A 45 1.45 -8.74 14.77
CA THR A 45 2.61 -9.63 14.85
C THR A 45 2.53 -10.58 16.03
N SER A 46 3.12 -11.76 15.87
CA SER A 46 3.32 -12.73 16.95
C SER A 46 4.69 -13.40 16.85
N VAL A 47 5.18 -13.89 17.98
CA VAL A 47 6.46 -14.60 18.06
C VAL A 47 6.19 -16.10 18.16
N LYS A 48 6.83 -16.88 17.29
CA LYS A 48 6.80 -18.34 17.34
C LYS A 48 8.24 -18.86 17.43
N GLY A 49 8.71 -19.09 18.65
CA GLY A 49 10.11 -19.43 18.92
C GLY A 49 11.04 -18.27 18.55
N ARG A 50 11.97 -18.49 17.61
CA ARG A 50 12.91 -17.48 17.09
C ARG A 50 12.47 -16.84 15.76
N SER A 51 11.16 -16.85 15.52
CA SER A 51 10.57 -16.36 14.28
C SER A 51 9.46 -15.36 14.56
N ILE A 52 9.30 -14.40 13.66
CA ILE A 52 8.20 -13.44 13.67
C ILE A 52 7.20 -13.86 12.61
N VAL A 53 5.95 -13.96 13.05
CA VAL A 53 4.80 -14.33 12.23
C VAL A 53 3.86 -13.14 12.17
N LEU A 54 3.39 -12.84 10.97
CA LEU A 54 2.36 -11.87 10.67
C LEU A 54 1.00 -12.58 10.69
N ASN A 55 0.10 -12.12 11.54
CA ASN A 55 -1.28 -12.57 11.61
C ASN A 55 -2.15 -11.55 10.88
N VAL A 56 -2.98 -12.03 9.96
CA VAL A 56 -3.92 -11.18 9.24
C VAL A 56 -5.28 -11.26 9.94
N LEU A 57 -5.75 -10.13 10.46
CA LEU A 57 -7.01 -10.04 11.21
C LEU A 57 -8.18 -9.74 10.28
N GLU A 58 -8.00 -8.77 9.37
CA GLU A 58 -9.01 -8.32 8.43
C GLU A 58 -8.36 -7.86 7.12
N GLY A 59 -9.11 -7.92 6.02
CA GLY A 59 -8.65 -7.47 4.71
C GLY A 59 -7.80 -8.51 3.98
N GLU A 60 -7.45 -8.17 2.74
CA GLU A 60 -6.70 -9.05 1.84
C GLU A 60 -5.72 -8.26 0.98
N LEU A 61 -4.56 -8.85 0.71
CA LEU A 61 -3.53 -8.31 -0.18
C LEU A 61 -2.91 -9.44 -0.99
N GLU A 62 -2.73 -9.21 -2.29
CA GLU A 62 -2.10 -10.17 -3.16
C GLU A 62 -0.57 -10.16 -3.00
N PRO A 63 0.12 -11.26 -3.38
CA PRO A 63 1.57 -11.28 -3.48
C PRO A 63 2.11 -10.11 -4.31
N GLY A 64 3.13 -9.43 -3.78
CA GLY A 64 3.78 -8.32 -4.47
C GLY A 64 3.12 -6.96 -4.28
N GLU A 65 1.95 -6.88 -3.62
CA GLU A 65 1.28 -5.61 -3.31
C GLU A 65 1.75 -4.99 -1.99
N TRP A 66 2.49 -5.75 -1.18
CA TRP A 66 2.98 -5.31 0.12
C TRP A 66 4.47 -5.57 0.28
N GLU A 67 5.08 -4.78 1.16
CA GLU A 67 6.50 -4.87 1.49
C GLU A 67 6.69 -4.76 3.00
N TYR A 68 7.78 -5.33 3.51
CA TYR A 68 8.05 -5.35 4.94
C TYR A 68 9.53 -5.11 5.28
N LEU A 69 9.74 -4.65 6.52
CA LEU A 69 11.03 -4.54 7.17
C LEU A 69 10.96 -5.22 8.53
N VAL A 70 12.00 -5.98 8.84
CA VAL A 70 12.27 -6.52 10.18
C VAL A 70 13.70 -6.20 10.51
N PHE A 71 13.94 -5.45 11.58
CA PHE A 71 15.30 -5.11 12.00
C PHE A 71 15.38 -4.95 13.52
N ASN A 72 16.55 -5.20 14.08
CA ASN A 72 16.78 -5.03 15.51
C ASN A 72 16.73 -3.53 15.85
N VAL A 73 16.05 -3.14 16.93
CA VAL A 73 15.92 -1.72 17.32
C VAL A 73 17.24 -1.04 17.66
N MET A 74 18.28 -1.83 17.96
CA MET A 74 19.64 -1.36 18.24
C MET A 74 20.47 -1.14 16.97
N THR A 75 19.93 -1.51 15.80
CA THR A 75 20.62 -1.38 14.51
C THR A 75 19.92 -0.33 13.64
N ASN A 76 20.67 0.28 12.72
CA ASN A 76 20.10 1.22 11.78
C ASN A 76 19.03 0.55 10.91
N PRO A 77 17.92 1.24 10.59
CA PRO A 77 16.88 0.70 9.74
C PRO A 77 17.44 0.35 8.35
N PRO A 78 17.06 -0.79 7.76
CA PRO A 78 17.47 -1.14 6.41
C PRO A 78 16.92 -0.14 5.41
N VAL A 79 17.71 0.17 4.38
CA VAL A 79 17.26 1.04 3.27
C VAL A 79 16.32 0.27 2.32
N LYS A 80 16.52 -1.04 2.18
CA LYS A 80 15.77 -1.89 1.24
C LYS A 80 14.65 -2.65 1.94
N TRP A 81 13.43 -2.45 1.45
CA TRP A 81 12.25 -3.20 1.86
C TRP A 81 12.21 -4.58 1.19
N ASN A 82 11.74 -5.59 1.91
CA ASN A 82 11.52 -6.93 1.37
C ASN A 82 10.13 -7.01 0.73
N LEU A 83 10.04 -7.63 -0.46
CA LEU A 83 8.78 -7.84 -1.13
C LEU A 83 8.00 -8.99 -0.48
N GLY A 84 6.73 -8.75 -0.15
CA GLY A 84 5.84 -9.78 0.36
C GLY A 84 5.45 -10.77 -0.73
N THR A 85 5.88 -12.03 -0.60
CA THR A 85 5.61 -13.09 -1.59
C THR A 85 4.37 -13.93 -1.25
N ALA A 86 3.92 -13.87 0.00
CA ALA A 86 2.70 -14.53 0.43
C ALA A 86 1.48 -13.65 0.18
N ARG A 87 0.35 -14.30 -0.09
CA ARG A 87 -0.96 -13.67 -0.05
C ARG A 87 -1.34 -13.43 1.41
N LEU A 88 -1.93 -12.28 1.72
CA LEU A 88 -2.44 -11.98 3.06
C LEU A 88 -3.95 -12.18 3.07
N ARG A 89 -4.44 -13.09 3.90
CA ARG A 89 -5.87 -13.35 4.08
C ARG A 89 -6.22 -13.56 5.55
N PRO A 90 -7.43 -13.19 6.00
CA PRO A 90 -7.81 -13.32 7.39
C PRO A 90 -7.67 -14.77 7.89
N GLY A 91 -7.06 -14.93 9.06
CA GLY A 91 -6.81 -16.24 9.67
C GLY A 91 -5.54 -16.94 9.19
N GLU A 92 -4.81 -16.38 8.21
CA GLU A 92 -3.51 -16.90 7.79
C GLU A 92 -2.36 -16.32 8.63
N ASN A 93 -1.34 -17.14 8.82
CA ASN A 93 -0.12 -16.83 9.55
C ASN A 93 1.06 -16.84 8.58
N VAL A 94 1.62 -15.67 8.30
CA VAL A 94 2.70 -15.49 7.32
C VAL A 94 4.04 -15.31 8.03
N LEU A 95 5.00 -16.17 7.72
CA LEU A 95 6.34 -16.09 8.29
C LEU A 95 7.14 -14.98 7.59
N ILE A 96 7.55 -13.95 8.34
CA ILE A 96 8.27 -12.79 7.77
C ILE A 96 9.74 -12.74 8.16
N ALA A 97 10.12 -13.39 9.27
CA ALA A 97 11.51 -13.52 9.70
C ALA A 97 11.74 -14.79 10.50
N VAL A 98 12.92 -15.39 10.37
CA VAL A 98 13.31 -16.66 11.00
C VAL A 98 14.71 -16.57 11.60
N ASN A 99 15.02 -17.49 12.51
CA ASN A 99 16.35 -17.65 13.10
C ASN A 99 16.91 -16.36 13.73
N LEU A 100 16.03 -15.55 14.31
CA LEU A 100 16.41 -14.30 14.94
C LEU A 100 17.05 -14.57 16.30
N SER A 101 18.10 -13.79 16.61
CA SER A 101 18.68 -13.76 17.95
C SER A 101 17.70 -13.16 18.96
N PRO A 102 17.81 -13.49 20.26
CA PRO A 102 17.06 -12.80 21.30
C PRO A 102 17.27 -11.29 21.24
N GLY A 103 16.20 -10.51 21.39
CA GLY A 103 16.24 -9.07 21.24
C GLY A 103 14.89 -8.46 20.85
N THR A 104 14.84 -7.13 20.78
CA THR A 104 13.65 -6.41 20.32
C THR A 104 13.82 -6.00 18.86
N TYR A 105 12.82 -6.31 18.06
CA TYR A 105 12.78 -6.06 16.63
C TYR A 105 11.66 -5.08 16.32
N LYS A 106 11.93 -4.17 15.40
CA LYS A 106 10.91 -3.34 14.77
C LYS A 106 10.40 -4.06 13.53
N VAL A 107 9.08 -4.18 13.42
CA VAL A 107 8.38 -4.77 12.27
C VAL A 107 7.56 -3.67 11.62
N GLN A 108 7.83 -3.39 10.36
CA GLN A 108 7.06 -2.44 9.58
C GLN A 108 6.54 -3.10 8.31
N ILE A 109 5.29 -2.83 7.97
CA ILE A 109 4.65 -3.33 6.76
C ILE A 109 3.99 -2.17 6.05
N ARG A 110 4.15 -2.10 4.73
CA ARG A 110 3.57 -1.04 3.90
C ARG A 110 2.94 -1.59 2.64
N HIS A 111 1.96 -0.85 2.14
CA HIS A 111 1.42 -1.08 0.81
C HIS A 111 2.40 -0.54 -0.23
N LYS A 112 2.79 -1.37 -1.21
CA LYS A 112 3.85 -1.05 -2.16
C LYS A 112 3.49 0.13 -3.04
N LEU A 113 2.27 0.16 -3.58
CA LEU A 113 1.85 1.18 -4.54
C LEU A 113 1.69 2.56 -3.89
N THR A 114 1.13 2.62 -2.67
CA THR A 114 0.85 3.89 -2.00
C THR A 114 1.94 4.31 -1.01
N GLY A 115 2.85 3.41 -0.65
CA GLY A 115 3.90 3.64 0.35
C GLY A 115 3.39 3.79 1.79
N ARG A 116 2.08 3.68 2.03
CA ARG A 116 1.50 3.86 3.36
C ARG A 116 1.82 2.68 4.26
N ILE A 117 2.25 3.00 5.49
CA ILE A 117 2.49 2.03 6.55
C ILE A 117 1.14 1.46 7.01
N MET A 118 1.02 0.14 6.99
CA MET A 118 -0.14 -0.62 7.44
C MET A 118 0.09 -1.23 8.83
N LEU A 119 1.35 -1.47 9.18
CA LEU A 119 1.77 -1.96 10.50
C LEU A 119 3.11 -1.33 10.89
N ASP A 120 3.21 -0.84 12.13
CA ASP A 120 4.47 -0.45 12.76
C ASP A 120 4.44 -0.93 14.23
N GLU A 121 5.12 -2.05 14.50
CA GLU A 121 5.11 -2.70 15.81
C GLU A 121 6.52 -3.04 16.29
N ARG A 122 6.66 -3.21 17.61
CA ARG A 122 7.87 -3.75 18.24
C ARG A 122 7.56 -5.12 18.83
N VAL A 123 8.46 -6.06 18.54
CA VAL A 123 8.31 -7.46 18.92
C VAL A 123 9.57 -7.91 19.64
N THR A 124 9.42 -8.52 20.82
CA THR A 124 10.55 -9.03 21.60
C THR A 124 10.64 -10.54 21.48
N ILE A 125 11.79 -11.02 21.00
CA ILE A 125 12.16 -12.43 20.98
C ILE A 125 12.96 -12.71 22.24
N ARG A 126 12.52 -13.72 23.00
CA ARG A 126 13.13 -14.16 24.25
C ARG A 126 14.00 -15.40 24.03
#